data_AF-A0A414AT38-F1
#
_entry.id   AF-A0A414AT38-F1
#
_cell.length_a   1.000
_cell.length_b   1.000
_cell.length_c   1.000
_cell.angle_alpha   90.00
_cell.angle_beta   90.00
_cell.angle_gamma   90.00
#
_symmetry.space_group_name_H-M   'P 1'
#
loop_
_entity.id
_entity.type
_entity.pdbx_description
1 polymer ?
#
loop_
_entity_poly.entity_id
_entity_poly.type
_entity_poly.pdbx_seq_one_letter_code
_entity_poly.pdbx_strand_id
1 'polypeptide(L)'
;MKKTAEGLINHCKSKIGTPYVYGAKGEVLTQAILDRLARENPGTYTSAYKAKAAKYIGQRCTDCSGLISWYTGVLRGSYNYHDTAVERIGVDHLDESMVGWALWKPGHIGVYIGDGWCIEAKGINYGTIKSRVAATPWQQVLKLKDIEYDNEKKSGWYDEDGGRRFYNGDTGEPVRNNWHQEPDGEWYWFDGAGMMVRNVWYQYNGNWYYMGPDGKMKKGQITIDGKWYILDQDGKMIRKPVTLTPDQDGALRYPGIIK
;
A
#
# COMPACT_ATOMS: atom_id res chain seq x y z
N MET A 1 -2.06 -22.32 5.67
CA MET A 1 -1.80 -20.87 5.80
C MET A 1 -2.19 -20.21 4.50
N LYS A 2 -2.99 -19.14 4.59
CA LYS A 2 -3.37 -18.30 3.44
C LYS A 2 -2.12 -17.69 2.80
N LYS A 3 -2.12 -17.55 1.47
CA LYS A 3 -0.99 -17.01 0.71
C LYS A 3 -1.29 -15.55 0.40
N THR A 4 -0.74 -14.62 1.18
CA THR A 4 -1.01 -13.18 1.02
C THR A 4 -0.04 -12.53 0.03
N ALA A 5 -0.41 -11.36 -0.50
CA ALA A 5 0.42 -10.52 -1.35
C ALA A 5 1.71 -10.07 -0.61
N GLU A 6 1.58 -9.63 0.65
CA GLU A 6 2.73 -9.30 1.49
C GLU A 6 3.66 -10.50 1.70
N GLY A 7 3.10 -11.67 1.97
CA GLY A 7 3.89 -12.89 2.11
C GLY A 7 4.61 -13.30 0.82
N LEU A 8 4.01 -13.06 -0.35
CA LEU A 8 4.66 -13.28 -1.65
C LEU A 8 5.84 -12.31 -1.82
N ILE A 9 5.65 -11.04 -1.51
CA ILE A 9 6.73 -10.04 -1.55
C ILE A 9 7.90 -10.45 -0.65
N ASN A 10 7.61 -10.82 0.60
CA ASN A 10 8.63 -11.24 1.56
C ASN A 10 9.34 -12.52 1.12
N HIS A 11 8.59 -13.47 0.54
CA HIS A 11 9.18 -14.64 -0.09
C HIS A 11 10.16 -14.23 -1.20
N CYS A 12 9.72 -13.42 -2.17
CA CYS A 12 10.55 -12.97 -3.28
C CYS A 12 11.82 -12.24 -2.81
N LYS A 13 11.70 -11.34 -1.82
CA LYS A 13 12.83 -10.64 -1.20
C LYS A 13 13.85 -11.63 -0.62
N SER A 14 13.38 -12.67 0.08
CA SER A 14 14.25 -13.72 0.64
C SER A 14 14.96 -14.58 -0.42
N LYS A 15 14.53 -14.53 -1.69
CA LYS A 15 15.10 -15.33 -2.79
C LYS A 15 16.02 -14.56 -3.71
N ILE A 16 16.28 -13.26 -3.46
CA ILE A 16 17.29 -12.53 -4.22
C ILE A 16 18.64 -13.26 -4.11
N GLY A 17 19.30 -13.47 -5.25
CA GLY A 17 20.52 -14.26 -5.37
C GLY A 17 20.32 -15.75 -5.65
N THR A 18 19.08 -16.26 -5.60
CA THR A 18 18.80 -17.66 -5.99
C THR A 18 19.15 -17.89 -7.47
N PRO A 19 19.96 -18.92 -7.81
CA PRO A 19 20.28 -19.22 -9.19
C PRO A 19 19.05 -19.52 -10.06
N TYR A 20 19.13 -19.13 -11.33
CA TYR A 20 18.09 -19.43 -12.29
C TYR A 20 18.39 -20.71 -13.06
N VAL A 21 17.45 -21.65 -13.04
CA VAL A 21 17.42 -22.81 -13.94
C VAL A 21 15.98 -23.04 -14.41
N TYR A 22 15.80 -23.09 -15.74
CA TYR A 22 14.48 -23.17 -16.38
C TYR A 22 13.77 -24.46 -15.97
N GLY A 23 12.57 -24.33 -15.40
CA GLY A 23 11.79 -25.46 -14.92
C GLY A 23 12.20 -26.01 -13.54
N ALA A 24 13.22 -25.46 -12.85
CA ALA A 24 13.62 -25.96 -11.53
C ALA A 24 12.60 -25.67 -10.41
N LYS A 25 11.73 -24.67 -10.57
CA LYS A 25 10.59 -24.37 -9.67
C LYS A 25 10.90 -24.33 -8.16
N GLY A 26 12.10 -23.93 -7.78
CA GLY A 26 12.51 -23.87 -6.37
C GLY A 26 13.05 -25.20 -5.81
N GLU A 27 13.33 -26.20 -6.65
CA GLU A 27 13.96 -27.47 -6.26
C GLU A 27 15.49 -27.32 -6.08
N VAL A 28 16.09 -28.21 -5.29
CA VAL A 28 17.55 -28.38 -5.26
C VAL A 28 17.96 -29.12 -6.51
N LEU A 29 18.79 -28.48 -7.35
CA LEU A 29 19.17 -29.04 -8.63
C LEU A 29 20.09 -30.25 -8.42
N THR A 30 19.68 -31.42 -8.90
CA THR A 30 20.51 -32.63 -8.99
C THR A 30 20.80 -32.94 -10.45
N GLN A 31 21.78 -33.82 -10.72
CA GLN A 31 22.02 -34.29 -12.08
C GLN A 31 20.77 -34.92 -12.71
N ALA A 32 20.04 -35.74 -11.93
CA ALA A 32 18.79 -36.35 -12.39
C ALA A 32 17.70 -35.31 -12.73
N ILE A 33 17.58 -34.24 -11.94
CA ILE A 33 16.64 -33.14 -12.23
C ILE A 33 17.10 -32.40 -13.49
N LEU A 34 18.40 -32.11 -13.63
CA LEU A 34 18.94 -31.45 -14.83
C LEU A 34 18.65 -32.27 -16.10
N ASP A 35 18.86 -33.59 -16.06
CA ASP A 35 18.60 -34.49 -17.19
C ASP A 35 17.10 -34.61 -17.48
N ARG A 36 16.23 -34.60 -16.45
CA ARG A 36 14.77 -34.55 -16.62
C ARG A 36 14.36 -33.26 -17.32
N LEU A 37 14.77 -32.10 -16.81
CA LEU A 37 14.41 -30.79 -17.37
C LEU A 37 14.91 -30.63 -18.81
N ALA A 38 16.08 -31.18 -19.12
CA ALA A 38 16.62 -31.18 -20.48
C ALA A 38 15.82 -32.04 -21.46
N ARG A 39 15.30 -33.20 -21.03
CA ARG A 39 14.42 -34.05 -21.85
C ARG A 39 13.05 -33.42 -22.06
N GLU A 40 12.50 -32.76 -21.04
CA GLU A 40 11.20 -32.10 -21.11
C GLU A 40 11.25 -30.81 -21.95
N ASN A 41 12.41 -30.15 -22.03
CA ASN A 41 12.56 -28.84 -22.67
C ASN A 41 13.79 -28.79 -23.59
N PRO A 42 13.87 -29.64 -24.63
CA PRO A 42 15.07 -29.78 -25.45
C PRO A 42 15.47 -28.50 -26.19
N GLY A 43 14.49 -27.65 -26.55
CA GLY A 43 14.74 -26.35 -27.19
C GLY A 43 15.44 -25.34 -26.29
N THR A 44 15.22 -25.41 -24.97
CA THR A 44 15.88 -24.54 -23.99
C THR A 44 17.23 -25.12 -23.55
N TYR A 45 17.30 -26.44 -23.36
CA TYR A 45 18.48 -27.15 -22.83
C TYR A 45 19.52 -27.52 -23.91
N THR A 46 20.02 -26.50 -24.59
CA THR A 46 21.20 -26.63 -25.46
C THR A 46 22.43 -27.10 -24.68
N SER A 47 23.47 -27.60 -25.35
CA SER A 47 24.73 -27.98 -24.70
C SER A 47 25.34 -26.85 -23.86
N ALA A 48 25.25 -25.61 -24.36
CA ALA A 48 25.71 -24.43 -23.63
C ALA A 48 24.87 -24.14 -22.38
N TYR A 49 23.54 -24.29 -22.48
CA TYR A 49 22.65 -24.09 -21.33
C TYR A 49 22.89 -25.16 -20.25
N LYS A 50 23.00 -26.44 -20.65
CA LYS A 50 23.31 -27.56 -19.74
C LYS A 50 24.62 -27.33 -18.99
N ALA A 51 25.68 -26.90 -19.69
CA ALA A 51 26.97 -26.61 -19.07
C ALA A 51 26.90 -25.46 -18.05
N LYS A 52 26.06 -24.45 -18.28
CA LYS A 52 25.81 -23.39 -17.30
C LYS A 52 25.00 -23.90 -16.11
N ALA A 53 23.92 -24.65 -16.37
CA ALA A 53 23.01 -25.15 -15.33
C ALA A 53 23.72 -26.14 -14.39
N ALA A 54 24.61 -26.98 -14.92
CA ALA A 54 25.39 -27.95 -14.15
C ALA A 54 26.23 -27.30 -13.03
N LYS A 55 26.63 -26.03 -13.18
CA LYS A 55 27.36 -25.29 -12.13
C LYS A 55 26.55 -25.03 -10.87
N TYR A 56 25.23 -25.15 -10.95
CA TYR A 56 24.30 -24.93 -9.84
C TYR A 56 23.81 -26.24 -9.22
N ILE A 57 24.36 -27.40 -9.60
CA ILE A 57 24.05 -28.68 -8.96
C ILE A 57 24.38 -28.58 -7.46
N GLY A 58 23.46 -29.06 -6.62
CA GLY A 58 23.49 -28.94 -5.16
C GLY A 58 22.89 -27.65 -4.63
N GLN A 59 22.58 -26.67 -5.49
CA GLN A 59 21.94 -25.41 -5.09
C GLN A 59 20.45 -25.44 -5.41
N ARG A 60 19.68 -24.71 -4.61
CA ARG A 60 18.27 -24.48 -4.90
C ARG A 60 18.14 -23.48 -6.03
N CYS A 61 17.41 -23.85 -7.09
CA CYS A 61 17.27 -23.05 -8.30
C CYS A 61 15.80 -22.79 -8.61
N THR A 62 15.50 -21.65 -9.25
CA THR A 62 14.13 -21.34 -9.67
C THR A 62 14.10 -20.67 -11.04
N ASP A 63 13.01 -20.82 -11.78
CA ASP A 63 12.72 -19.95 -12.91
C ASP A 63 11.73 -18.85 -12.52
N CYS A 64 11.31 -18.03 -13.49
CA CYS A 64 10.48 -16.85 -13.26
C CYS A 64 9.14 -17.21 -12.60
N SER A 65 8.39 -18.15 -13.18
CA SER A 65 7.12 -18.58 -12.58
C SER A 65 7.32 -19.48 -11.36
N GLY A 66 8.45 -20.19 -11.28
CA GLY A 66 8.86 -20.96 -10.11
C GLY A 66 9.01 -20.11 -8.85
N LEU A 67 9.38 -18.83 -8.98
CA LEU A 67 9.47 -17.92 -7.84
C LEU A 67 8.09 -17.74 -7.16
N ILE A 68 7.02 -17.75 -7.96
CA ILE A 68 5.64 -17.65 -7.48
C ILE A 68 5.13 -19.04 -7.08
N SER A 69 5.36 -20.08 -7.89
CA SER A 69 4.92 -21.45 -7.60
C SER A 69 5.51 -22.00 -6.32
N TRP A 70 6.76 -21.64 -6.00
CA TRP A 70 7.41 -22.02 -4.74
C TRP A 70 6.73 -21.38 -3.54
N TYR A 71 6.29 -20.12 -3.66
CA TYR A 71 5.51 -19.49 -2.60
C TYR A 71 4.11 -20.09 -2.49
N THR A 72 3.36 -20.19 -3.59
CA THR A 72 1.95 -20.61 -3.56
C THR A 72 1.78 -22.11 -3.32
N GLY A 73 2.79 -22.92 -3.67
CA GLY A 73 2.69 -24.38 -3.71
C GLY A 73 1.96 -24.90 -4.95
N VAL A 74 1.63 -24.02 -5.91
CA VAL A 74 0.88 -24.38 -7.12
C VAL A 74 1.79 -24.22 -8.34
N LEU A 75 2.14 -25.33 -8.97
CA LEU A 75 3.02 -25.34 -10.14
C LEU A 75 2.30 -24.78 -11.37
N ARG A 76 2.79 -23.66 -11.90
CA ARG A 76 2.30 -23.04 -13.14
C ARG A 76 3.43 -22.44 -13.95
N GLY A 77 3.28 -22.46 -15.28
CA GLY A 77 4.10 -21.67 -16.19
C GLY A 77 3.68 -20.20 -16.19
N SER A 78 4.51 -19.33 -16.77
CA SER A 78 4.21 -17.89 -16.91
C SER A 78 2.86 -17.65 -17.62
N TYR A 79 2.60 -18.35 -18.73
CA TYR A 79 1.31 -18.26 -19.44
C TYR A 79 0.14 -18.75 -18.59
N ASN A 80 0.28 -19.84 -17.85
CA ASN A 80 -0.82 -20.32 -17.00
C ASN A 80 -1.17 -19.32 -15.90
N TYR A 81 -0.19 -18.61 -15.32
CA TYR A 81 -0.47 -17.53 -14.38
C TYR A 81 -1.21 -16.37 -15.03
N HIS A 82 -0.83 -15.99 -16.26
CA HIS A 82 -1.55 -15.00 -17.04
C HIS A 82 -2.99 -15.44 -17.33
N ASP A 83 -3.19 -16.64 -17.86
CA ASP A 83 -4.52 -17.11 -18.31
C ASP A 83 -5.49 -17.29 -17.14
N THR A 84 -4.96 -17.69 -15.98
CA THR A 84 -5.75 -17.91 -14.75
C THR A 84 -5.78 -16.71 -13.79
N ALA A 85 -5.20 -15.58 -14.16
CA ALA A 85 -5.29 -14.35 -13.38
C ALA A 85 -6.75 -13.90 -13.25
N VAL A 86 -7.11 -13.39 -12.07
CA VAL A 86 -8.43 -12.82 -11.79
C VAL A 86 -8.61 -11.52 -12.56
N GLU A 87 -7.56 -10.70 -12.59
CA GLU A 87 -7.52 -9.43 -13.29
C GLU A 87 -6.23 -9.32 -14.12
N ARG A 88 -6.35 -8.73 -15.31
CA ARG A 88 -5.25 -8.46 -16.24
C ARG A 88 -5.37 -7.02 -16.70
N ILE A 89 -4.39 -6.20 -16.34
CA ILE A 89 -4.40 -4.76 -16.62
C ILE A 89 -3.15 -4.44 -17.44
N GLY A 90 -3.22 -3.47 -18.36
CA GLY A 90 -2.04 -2.98 -19.06
C GLY A 90 -1.02 -2.39 -18.08
N VAL A 91 0.29 -2.62 -18.32
CA VAL A 91 1.34 -2.13 -17.41
C VAL A 91 1.42 -0.60 -17.35
N ASP A 92 0.87 0.09 -18.34
CA ASP A 92 0.71 1.54 -18.38
C ASP A 92 -0.22 2.08 -17.27
N HIS A 93 -1.05 1.22 -16.67
CA HIS A 93 -1.91 1.53 -15.54
C HIS A 93 -1.35 1.00 -14.20
N LEU A 94 -0.08 0.60 -14.15
CA LEU A 94 0.54 0.14 -12.91
C LEU A 94 0.64 1.31 -11.91
N ASP A 95 0.10 1.09 -10.70
CA ASP A 95 0.21 2.04 -9.59
C ASP A 95 0.46 1.32 -8.24
N GLU A 96 0.64 2.11 -7.16
CA GLU A 96 0.98 1.60 -5.82
C GLU A 96 -0.12 0.77 -5.15
N SER A 97 -1.37 0.81 -5.63
CA SER A 97 -2.41 -0.13 -5.18
C SER A 97 -2.17 -1.55 -5.65
N MET A 98 -1.30 -1.75 -6.66
CA MET A 98 -1.00 -3.07 -7.24
C MET A 98 0.25 -3.71 -6.62
N VAL A 99 0.77 -3.21 -5.50
CA VAL A 99 1.89 -3.83 -4.78
C VAL A 99 1.56 -5.29 -4.45
N GLY A 100 2.47 -6.21 -4.82
CA GLY A 100 2.29 -7.65 -4.69
C GLY A 100 1.57 -8.32 -5.86
N TRP A 101 1.09 -7.57 -6.86
CA TRP A 101 0.62 -8.14 -8.12
C TRP A 101 1.80 -8.62 -8.97
N ALA A 102 1.53 -9.55 -9.90
CA ALA A 102 2.56 -10.04 -10.80
C ALA A 102 2.70 -9.15 -12.04
N LEU A 103 3.93 -8.90 -12.46
CA LEU A 103 4.23 -8.24 -13.73
C LEU A 103 4.48 -9.31 -14.78
N TRP A 104 3.93 -9.14 -15.98
CA TRP A 104 3.93 -10.18 -17.00
C TRP A 104 4.22 -9.65 -18.39
N LYS A 105 4.94 -10.47 -19.16
CA LYS A 105 5.07 -10.39 -20.61
C LYS A 105 5.17 -11.82 -21.17
N PRO A 106 5.00 -12.04 -22.49
CA PRO A 106 5.15 -13.35 -23.09
C PRO A 106 6.42 -14.08 -22.62
N GLY A 107 6.23 -15.25 -21.99
CA GLY A 107 7.31 -16.10 -21.48
C GLY A 107 7.96 -15.69 -20.15
N HIS A 108 7.58 -14.57 -19.52
CA HIS A 108 8.25 -14.08 -18.30
C HIS A 108 7.29 -13.44 -17.30
N ILE A 109 7.57 -13.64 -16.01
CA ILE A 109 6.74 -13.13 -14.91
C ILE A 109 7.62 -12.70 -13.73
N GLY A 110 7.24 -11.63 -13.05
CA GLY A 110 7.88 -11.12 -11.83
C GLY A 110 6.83 -10.62 -10.84
N VAL A 111 7.27 -10.11 -9.69
CA VAL A 111 6.36 -9.58 -8.65
C VAL A 111 6.67 -8.11 -8.42
N TYR A 112 5.64 -7.26 -8.51
CA TYR A 112 5.75 -5.83 -8.19
C TYR A 112 5.87 -5.62 -6.68
N ILE A 113 6.83 -4.78 -6.26
CA ILE A 113 7.13 -4.55 -4.83
C ILE A 113 7.05 -3.08 -4.41
N GLY A 114 6.45 -2.23 -5.25
CA GLY A 114 6.28 -0.78 -5.00
C GLY A 114 7.43 0.07 -5.53
N ASP A 115 7.19 1.39 -5.59
CA ASP A 115 8.17 2.42 -5.96
C ASP A 115 8.87 2.18 -7.31
N GLY A 116 8.16 1.58 -8.27
CA GLY A 116 8.72 1.23 -9.58
C GLY A 116 9.79 0.12 -9.53
N TRP A 117 9.78 -0.72 -8.48
CA TRP A 117 10.66 -1.88 -8.34
C TRP A 117 9.90 -3.20 -8.44
N CYS A 118 10.58 -4.23 -8.95
CA CYS A 118 10.09 -5.60 -8.95
C CYS A 118 11.18 -6.61 -8.60
N ILE A 119 10.77 -7.84 -8.31
CA ILE A 119 11.66 -9.00 -8.18
C ILE A 119 11.32 -10.01 -9.27
N GLU A 120 12.34 -10.44 -10.00
CA GLU A 120 12.21 -11.36 -11.13
C GLU A 120 13.36 -12.38 -11.14
N ALA A 121 13.09 -13.61 -11.56
CA ALA A 121 14.14 -14.57 -11.90
C ALA A 121 14.46 -14.43 -13.40
N LYS A 122 15.52 -13.68 -13.74
CA LYS A 122 15.75 -13.09 -15.08
C LYS A 122 16.59 -13.96 -16.03
N GLY A 123 16.61 -15.26 -15.82
CA GLY A 123 17.41 -16.18 -16.64
C GLY A 123 18.76 -16.52 -16.03
N ILE A 124 19.41 -17.53 -16.62
CA ILE A 124 20.56 -18.25 -16.04
C ILE A 124 21.80 -17.40 -15.77
N ASN A 125 21.96 -16.27 -16.47
CA ASN A 125 23.09 -15.38 -16.26
C ASN A 125 22.88 -14.39 -15.10
N TYR A 126 21.65 -14.25 -14.59
CA TYR A 126 21.29 -13.23 -13.60
C TYR A 126 20.78 -13.85 -12.29
N GLY A 127 20.02 -14.94 -12.35
CA GLY A 127 19.33 -15.46 -11.17
C GLY A 127 18.09 -14.64 -10.80
N THR A 128 17.69 -14.74 -9.54
CA THR A 128 16.63 -13.92 -8.94
C THR A 128 17.21 -12.58 -8.47
N ILE A 129 16.70 -11.48 -9.02
CA ILE A 129 17.19 -10.13 -8.76
C ILE A 129 16.06 -9.16 -8.43
N LYS A 130 16.39 -8.07 -7.73
CA LYS A 130 15.57 -6.86 -7.68
C LYS A 130 15.96 -5.96 -8.85
N SER A 131 14.99 -5.51 -9.64
CA SER A 131 15.21 -4.65 -10.81
C SER A 131 14.15 -3.56 -10.89
N ARG A 132 14.45 -2.47 -11.61
CA ARG A 132 13.44 -1.46 -11.94
C ARG A 132 12.39 -2.09 -12.85
N VAL A 133 11.11 -1.75 -12.65
CA VAL A 133 10.03 -2.18 -13.56
C VAL A 133 10.36 -1.82 -15.01
N ALA A 134 10.91 -0.61 -15.24
CA ALA A 134 11.33 -0.14 -16.57
C ALA A 134 12.47 -0.96 -17.22
N ALA A 135 13.20 -1.80 -16.47
CA ALA A 135 14.31 -2.61 -16.99
C ALA A 135 13.85 -3.89 -17.71
N THR A 136 12.55 -4.15 -17.74
CA THR A 136 11.94 -5.24 -18.50
C THR A 136 10.69 -4.69 -19.19
N PRO A 137 10.48 -4.96 -20.50
CA PRO A 137 9.29 -4.50 -21.22
C PRO A 137 8.08 -5.35 -20.84
N TRP A 138 7.60 -5.18 -19.62
CA TRP A 138 6.36 -5.75 -19.13
C TRP A 138 5.21 -5.27 -20.01
N GLN A 139 4.17 -6.10 -20.15
CA GLN A 139 2.99 -5.77 -20.94
C GLN A 139 1.77 -5.63 -20.05
N GLN A 140 1.67 -6.46 -19.00
CA GLN A 140 0.50 -6.51 -18.13
C GLN A 140 0.88 -6.68 -16.67
N VAL A 141 -0.04 -6.27 -15.80
CA VAL A 141 -0.07 -6.52 -14.37
C VAL A 141 -1.21 -7.51 -14.09
N LEU A 142 -0.95 -8.51 -13.25
CA LEU A 142 -1.84 -9.64 -13.01
C LEU A 142 -2.19 -9.77 -11.53
N LYS A 143 -3.49 -9.86 -11.23
CA LYS A 143 -3.99 -10.29 -9.92
C LYS A 143 -4.10 -11.80 -9.90
N LEU A 144 -3.22 -12.46 -9.16
CA LEU A 144 -3.12 -13.92 -9.16
C LEU A 144 -4.20 -14.55 -8.28
N LYS A 145 -4.96 -15.51 -8.80
CA LYS A 145 -6.08 -16.13 -8.08
C LYS A 145 -5.71 -16.90 -6.80
N ASP A 146 -4.45 -17.32 -6.65
CA ASP A 146 -3.99 -18.06 -5.48
C ASP A 146 -3.37 -17.14 -4.41
N ILE A 147 -3.47 -15.82 -4.60
CA ILE A 147 -2.95 -14.80 -3.69
C ILE A 147 -4.11 -14.01 -3.10
N GLU A 148 -4.14 -13.91 -1.78
CA GLU A 148 -5.01 -12.99 -1.06
C GLU A 148 -4.36 -11.60 -1.07
N TYR A 149 -5.02 -10.67 -1.75
CA TYR A 149 -4.69 -9.26 -1.72
C TYR A 149 -5.58 -8.63 -0.66
N ASP A 150 -5.01 -8.21 0.47
CA ASP A 150 -5.73 -7.35 1.43
C ASP A 150 -5.94 -6.00 0.74
N ASN A 151 -7.01 -5.94 -0.04
CA ASN A 151 -7.43 -4.78 -0.81
C ASN A 151 -8.55 -4.04 -0.09
N GLU A 152 -8.50 -3.95 1.23
CA GLU A 152 -9.21 -2.89 1.94
C GLU A 152 -8.18 -2.00 2.60
N LYS A 153 -7.62 -1.09 1.78
CA LYS A 153 -7.15 0.17 2.34
C LYS A 153 -8.28 0.69 3.21
N LYS A 154 -8.06 0.77 4.52
CA LYS A 154 -9.04 1.37 5.43
C LYS A 154 -9.36 2.75 4.86
N SER A 155 -10.64 3.08 4.77
CA SER A 155 -11.07 4.39 4.31
C SER A 155 -12.26 4.86 5.13
N GLY A 156 -12.25 6.13 5.49
CA GLY A 156 -13.27 6.70 6.35
C GLY A 156 -13.05 6.40 7.83
N TRP A 157 -14.14 6.43 8.58
CA TRP A 157 -14.14 6.35 10.04
C TRP A 157 -14.07 4.92 10.56
N TYR A 158 -13.19 4.71 11.54
CA TYR A 158 -13.09 3.45 12.28
C TYR A 158 -13.03 3.73 13.77
N ASP A 159 -13.82 2.96 14.52
CA ASP A 159 -13.76 2.89 15.97
C ASP A 159 -12.72 1.83 16.37
N GLU A 160 -11.70 2.25 17.12
CA GLU A 160 -10.59 1.41 17.57
C GLU A 160 -10.36 1.57 19.07
N ASP A 161 -9.50 0.72 19.65
CA ASP A 161 -9.16 0.82 21.07
C ASP A 161 -8.49 2.19 21.34
N GLY A 162 -9.08 2.95 22.26
CA GLY A 162 -8.68 4.33 22.58
C GLY A 162 -9.38 5.45 21.80
N GLY A 163 -10.27 5.16 20.83
CA GLY A 163 -11.10 6.18 20.16
C GLY A 163 -11.29 6.00 18.65
N ARG A 164 -11.56 7.11 17.96
CA ARG A 164 -11.86 7.12 16.52
C ARG A 164 -10.68 7.54 15.66
N ARG A 165 -10.49 6.87 14.52
CA ARG A 165 -9.57 7.27 13.45
C ARG A 165 -10.32 7.58 12.17
N PHE A 166 -9.75 8.44 11.35
CA PHE A 166 -10.14 8.58 9.95
C PHE A 166 -8.98 8.13 9.06
N TYR A 167 -9.27 7.26 8.11
CA TYR A 167 -8.30 6.75 7.14
C TYR A 167 -8.52 7.37 5.77
N ASN A 168 -7.44 7.87 5.17
CA ASN A 168 -7.47 8.45 3.83
C ASN A 168 -7.69 7.34 2.79
N GLY A 169 -8.70 7.50 1.93
CA GLY A 169 -9.08 6.46 0.96
C GLY A 169 -8.04 6.17 -0.14
N ASP A 170 -7.20 7.14 -0.48
CA ASP A 170 -6.17 6.98 -1.51
C ASP A 170 -4.96 6.19 -0.98
N THR A 171 -4.57 6.47 0.26
CA THR A 171 -3.35 5.92 0.88
C THR A 171 -3.63 4.72 1.79
N GLY A 172 -4.80 4.67 2.43
CA GLY A 172 -5.11 3.72 3.51
C GLY A 172 -4.47 4.07 4.85
N GLU A 173 -3.81 5.23 4.97
CA GLU A 173 -3.15 5.68 6.19
C GLU A 173 -4.10 6.53 7.06
N PRO A 174 -4.00 6.47 8.40
CA PRO A 174 -4.78 7.31 9.29
C PRO A 174 -4.27 8.76 9.25
N VAL A 175 -5.18 9.73 9.35
CA VAL A 175 -4.84 11.15 9.53
C VAL A 175 -4.11 11.31 10.87
N ARG A 176 -2.95 11.99 10.87
CA ARG A 176 -2.10 12.20 12.06
C ARG A 176 -1.56 13.62 12.11
N ASN A 177 -1.60 14.24 13.28
CA ASN A 177 -1.19 15.64 13.49
C ASN A 177 -1.73 16.57 12.40
N ASN A 178 -2.97 16.35 11.99
CA ASN A 178 -3.53 17.06 10.85
C ASN A 178 -5.05 17.20 10.98
N TRP A 179 -5.56 18.17 10.24
CA TRP A 179 -6.97 18.42 10.08
C TRP A 179 -7.57 17.48 9.03
N HIS A 180 -8.84 17.13 9.22
CA HIS A 180 -9.69 16.47 8.23
C HIS A 180 -11.01 17.23 8.13
N GLN A 181 -11.49 17.45 6.90
CA GLN A 181 -12.79 18.07 6.64
C GLN A 181 -13.72 17.03 6.04
N GLU A 182 -14.90 16.87 6.66
CA GLU A 182 -15.97 16.06 6.11
C GLU A 182 -16.71 16.82 4.98
N PRO A 183 -17.42 16.11 4.08
CA PRO A 183 -18.17 16.73 2.99
C PRO A 183 -19.25 17.74 3.46
N ASP A 184 -19.73 17.62 4.70
CA ASP A 184 -20.67 18.55 5.32
C ASP A 184 -20.00 19.86 5.80
N GLY A 185 -18.68 19.97 5.67
CA GLY A 185 -17.87 21.13 6.03
C GLY A 185 -17.33 21.09 7.46
N GLU A 186 -17.63 20.05 8.23
CA GLU A 186 -17.17 19.89 9.62
C GLU A 186 -15.68 19.51 9.67
N TRP A 187 -14.96 20.11 10.62
CA TRP A 187 -13.53 19.90 10.80
C TRP A 187 -13.23 19.05 12.03
N TYR A 188 -12.28 18.14 11.89
CA TYR A 188 -11.78 17.26 12.94
C TYR A 188 -10.25 17.36 13.02
N TRP A 189 -9.70 17.23 14.22
CA TRP A 189 -8.25 17.19 14.45
C TRP A 189 -7.82 15.81 14.96
N PHE A 190 -6.74 15.29 14.39
CA PHE A 190 -6.15 14.01 14.79
C PHE A 190 -4.78 14.22 15.43
N ASP A 191 -4.54 13.57 16.57
CA ASP A 191 -3.26 13.63 17.26
C ASP A 191 -2.14 12.86 16.53
N GLY A 192 -0.95 12.79 17.14
CA GLY A 192 0.20 12.10 16.55
C GLY A 192 0.05 10.58 16.50
N ALA A 193 -0.80 10.00 17.36
CA ALA A 193 -1.18 8.61 17.26
C ALA A 193 -2.17 8.40 16.12
N GLY A 194 -2.90 9.44 15.69
CA GLY A 194 -3.92 9.45 14.65
C GLY A 194 -5.34 9.28 15.20
N MET A 195 -5.53 9.59 16.48
CA MET A 195 -6.82 9.53 17.15
C MET A 195 -7.51 10.89 17.10
N MET A 196 -8.81 10.89 16.81
CA MET A 196 -9.63 12.09 16.82
C MET A 196 -9.70 12.64 18.25
N VAL A 197 -9.29 13.90 18.43
CA VAL A 197 -9.36 14.55 19.74
C VAL A 197 -10.74 15.17 19.96
N ARG A 198 -11.19 15.22 21.21
CA ARG A 198 -12.50 15.77 21.61
C ARG A 198 -12.43 16.39 23.00
N ASN A 199 -13.32 17.33 23.29
CA ASN A 199 -13.38 18.07 24.56
C ASN A 199 -12.03 18.71 24.95
N VAL A 200 -11.32 19.30 24.00
CA VAL A 200 -9.97 19.80 24.24
C VAL A 200 -9.67 21.04 23.40
N TRP A 201 -8.86 21.92 23.99
CA TRP A 201 -8.19 23.00 23.26
C TRP A 201 -6.97 22.46 22.52
N TYR A 202 -6.87 22.76 21.24
CA TYR A 202 -5.72 22.38 20.42
C TYR A 202 -5.05 23.62 19.82
N GLN A 203 -3.72 23.67 19.89
CA GLN A 203 -2.95 24.77 19.29
C GLN A 203 -2.31 24.31 17.98
N TYR A 204 -2.64 25.00 16.89
CA TYR A 204 -2.08 24.75 15.57
C TYR A 204 -1.65 26.08 14.93
N ASN A 205 -0.41 26.14 14.42
CA ASN A 205 0.18 27.35 13.81
C ASN A 205 -0.05 28.63 14.63
N GLY A 206 0.11 28.54 15.96
CA GLY A 206 -0.02 29.68 16.88
C GLY A 206 -1.45 30.10 17.21
N ASN A 207 -2.47 29.46 16.62
CA ASN A 207 -3.88 29.71 16.89
C ASN A 207 -4.48 28.59 17.75
N TRP A 208 -5.43 28.93 18.60
CA TRP A 208 -6.15 27.98 19.44
C TRP A 208 -7.49 27.64 18.81
N TYR A 209 -7.84 26.36 18.86
CA TYR A 209 -9.09 25.80 18.36
C TYR A 209 -9.70 24.94 19.45
N TYR A 210 -11.02 24.80 19.48
CA TYR A 210 -11.69 23.93 20.44
C TYR A 210 -12.42 22.80 19.72
N MET A 211 -12.12 21.56 20.11
CA MET A 211 -12.79 20.37 19.59
C MET A 211 -13.91 19.96 20.56
N GLY A 212 -15.14 19.88 20.06
CA GLY A 212 -16.34 19.56 20.83
C GLY A 212 -16.39 18.13 21.36
N PRO A 213 -17.46 17.76 22.08
CA PRO A 213 -17.68 16.40 22.57
C PRO A 213 -17.80 15.34 21.46
N ASP A 214 -18.31 15.77 20.31
CA ASP A 214 -18.43 15.02 19.06
C ASP A 214 -17.14 15.03 18.23
N GLY A 215 -16.08 15.71 18.69
CA GLY A 215 -14.84 15.90 17.96
C GLY A 215 -14.89 16.95 16.87
N LYS A 216 -16.04 17.61 16.66
CA LYS A 216 -16.18 18.69 15.67
C LYS A 216 -15.56 19.98 16.19
N MET A 217 -14.81 20.66 15.33
CA MET A 217 -14.24 21.98 15.64
C MET A 217 -15.38 22.98 15.85
N LYS A 218 -15.37 23.66 16.99
CA LYS A 218 -16.36 24.70 17.28
C LYS A 218 -16.03 26.01 16.56
N LYS A 219 -17.07 26.81 16.31
CA LYS A 219 -17.02 28.18 15.81
C LYS A 219 -17.97 29.04 16.65
N GLY A 220 -17.83 30.36 16.56
CA GLY A 220 -18.70 31.29 17.27
C GLY A 220 -18.47 31.30 18.79
N GLN A 221 -19.52 31.65 19.54
CA GLN A 221 -19.45 31.70 21.00
C GLN A 221 -19.59 30.30 21.60
N ILE A 222 -18.65 29.93 22.47
CA ILE A 222 -18.71 28.70 23.26
C ILE A 222 -18.55 28.98 24.74
N THR A 223 -19.11 28.10 25.56
CA THR A 223 -18.98 28.14 27.03
C THR A 223 -18.31 26.87 27.52
N ILE A 224 -17.20 27.00 28.25
CA ILE A 224 -16.46 25.90 28.85
C ILE A 224 -16.17 26.27 30.30
N ASP A 225 -16.59 25.43 31.24
CA ASP A 225 -16.40 25.64 32.69
C ASP A 225 -16.81 27.03 33.17
N GLY A 226 -17.96 27.51 32.68
CA GLY A 226 -18.53 28.82 33.02
C GLY A 226 -17.83 30.02 32.37
N LYS A 227 -16.79 29.81 31.57
CA LYS A 227 -16.08 30.86 30.82
C LYS A 227 -16.55 30.89 29.38
N TRP A 228 -16.74 32.09 28.83
CA TRP A 228 -17.12 32.29 27.42
C TRP A 228 -15.88 32.55 26.56
N TYR A 229 -15.84 31.92 25.39
CA TYR A 229 -14.80 32.09 24.39
C TYR A 229 -15.45 32.37 23.05
N ILE A 230 -14.76 33.17 22.21
CA ILE A 230 -15.19 33.47 20.85
C ILE A 230 -14.20 32.85 19.87
N LEU A 231 -14.72 32.05 18.94
CA LEU A 231 -14.01 31.47 17.81
C LEU A 231 -14.49 32.12 16.51
N ASP A 232 -13.58 32.45 15.60
CA ASP A 232 -13.92 33.03 14.30
C ASP A 232 -14.49 32.00 13.30
N GLN A 233 -14.72 32.42 12.06
CA GLN A 233 -15.26 31.56 10.99
C GLN A 233 -14.34 30.40 10.60
N ASP A 234 -13.04 30.52 10.88
CA ASP A 234 -12.03 29.48 10.70
C ASP A 234 -11.86 28.64 11.98
N GLY A 235 -12.61 28.93 13.05
CA GLY A 235 -12.51 28.26 14.35
C GLY A 235 -11.37 28.76 15.25
N LYS A 236 -10.65 29.83 14.86
CA LYS A 236 -9.54 30.37 15.65
C LYS A 236 -10.08 31.17 16.83
N MET A 237 -9.51 30.94 18.01
CA MET A 237 -9.85 31.69 19.21
C MET A 237 -9.38 33.14 19.12
N ILE A 238 -10.33 34.06 19.29
CA ILE A 238 -10.05 35.48 19.35
C ILE A 238 -9.40 35.80 20.70
N ARG A 239 -8.19 36.35 20.65
CA ARG A 239 -7.45 36.84 21.82
C ARG A 239 -7.31 38.37 21.87
N LYS A 240 -7.72 39.05 20.80
CA LYS A 240 -7.67 40.51 20.71
C LYS A 240 -8.93 41.10 21.35
N PRO A 241 -8.87 42.35 21.85
CA PRO A 241 -10.06 43.05 22.31
C PRO A 241 -11.17 43.05 21.26
N VAL A 242 -12.41 42.85 21.71
CA VAL A 242 -13.61 42.88 20.87
C VAL A 242 -14.54 43.98 21.37
N THR A 243 -15.22 44.65 20.44
CA THR A 243 -16.29 45.61 20.76
C THR A 243 -17.62 44.94 20.51
N LEU A 244 -18.50 44.97 21.51
CA LEU A 244 -19.87 44.51 21.40
C LEU A 244 -20.78 45.71 21.16
N THR A 245 -21.62 45.63 20.13
CA THR A 245 -22.56 46.69 19.76
C THR A 245 -23.98 46.19 19.96
N PRO A 246 -24.83 46.88 20.74
CA PRO A 246 -26.24 46.50 20.87
C PRO A 246 -26.98 46.68 19.53
N ASP A 247 -27.89 45.76 19.21
CA ASP A 247 -28.87 45.96 18.15
C ASP A 247 -30.08 46.80 18.64
N GLN A 248 -31.10 46.94 17.78
CA GLN A 248 -32.29 47.75 18.07
C GLN A 248 -33.06 47.27 19.31
N ASP A 249 -32.91 46.00 19.68
CA ASP A 249 -33.55 45.39 20.86
C ASP A 249 -32.63 45.37 22.08
N GLY A 250 -31.43 45.95 21.97
CA GLY A 250 -30.41 45.99 23.03
C GLY A 250 -29.56 44.73 23.14
N ALA A 251 -29.71 43.74 22.25
CA ALA A 251 -28.91 42.53 22.28
C ALA A 251 -27.50 42.80 21.74
N LEU A 252 -26.48 42.44 22.51
CA LEU A 252 -25.08 42.65 22.12
C LEU A 252 -24.68 41.77 20.93
N ARG A 253 -24.11 42.40 19.90
CA ARG A 253 -23.61 41.75 18.68
C ARG A 253 -22.11 41.96 18.53
N TYR A 254 -21.44 40.95 17.98
CA TYR A 254 -20.08 41.08 17.46
C TYR A 254 -20.12 40.92 15.93
N PRO A 255 -19.67 41.92 15.13
CA PRO A 255 -19.82 41.93 13.67
C PRO A 255 -19.16 40.77 12.90
N GLY A 256 -18.32 39.95 13.55
CA GLY A 256 -17.54 38.88 12.90
C GLY A 256 -17.93 37.44 13.23
N ILE A 257 -18.99 37.20 14.01
CA ILE A 257 -19.47 35.84 14.34
C ILE A 257 -20.63 35.47 13.42
N ILE A 258 -20.53 34.29 12.79
CA ILE A 258 -21.70 33.62 12.20
C ILE A 258 -22.46 32.95 13.35
N LYS A 259 -23.79 33.09 13.38
CA LYS A 259 -24.66 32.40 14.34
C LYS A 259 -24.52 30.88 14.24
#